data_AF-A0A9E3QB32-F1
#
_entry.id   AF-A0A9E3QB32-F1
#
_cell.length_a   1.000
_cell.length_b   1.000
_cell.length_c   1.000
_cell.angle_alpha   90.00
_cell.angle_beta   90.00
_cell.angle_gamma   90.00
#
_symmetry.space_group_name_H-M   'P 1'
#
loop_
_entity.id
_entity.type
_entity.pdbx_description
1 polymer ?
#
loop_
_entity_poly.entity_id
_entity_poly.type
_entity_poly.pdbx_seq_one_letter_code
_entity_poly.pdbx_strand_id
1 'polypeptide(L)'
;SHPHRLTLRLAVGGHPVLGDLDDGPASPDGFNRATVSHNAVVVDGLNQRETPDLARVPAPGSDILFFAADPDFQVATFEDRHAYPRSTTRYRQTVLAVAGAKACYAVSVFEVYGGLQHDQLFHAPAGSPACWRVSVPLVPGPPSLLPPSIPFVRSARAEEGRWFVQSFGAFSNLSQGRLDRPAQAILAAPGAPGVKLHLLNNAPMTAFAGTSPDPSSPSEESGRSALVLRRRSGDGETLKTVFVTLFEPIGAAPPLKGVGRVESPADTVVLVVQTTEGTEHIVVNLRPGTRQSLRLPDGRPLRTDGLAVREAPGPGGLTLAGGSFADTDDRVVRQSRASGTIRAVARHNAAESRGWFETEAPLSDPASLAGRIVLIRHGDGTTRGWTLVRAENTPEGRARLLVREEPGFLIDPDSQEAHYYQFPRSKLPGPHRFWIAKIAR
;
A
#
# COMPACT_ATOMS: atom_id res chain seq x y z
N SER A 1 4.78 0.70 -19.91
CA SER A 1 4.22 0.66 -18.55
C SER A 1 4.86 1.77 -17.73
N HIS A 2 4.10 2.46 -16.89
CA HIS A 2 4.66 3.43 -15.95
C HIS A 2 5.32 2.68 -14.76
N PRO A 3 6.49 3.13 -14.26
CA PRO A 3 7.15 2.54 -13.08
C PRO A 3 6.51 3.05 -11.78
N HIS A 4 5.24 2.68 -11.59
CA HIS A 4 4.34 3.15 -10.53
C HIS A 4 3.81 2.00 -9.65
N ARG A 5 4.69 1.04 -9.30
CA ARG A 5 4.34 -0.09 -8.42
C ARG A 5 4.06 0.40 -7.00
N LEU A 6 2.96 -0.09 -6.43
CA LEU A 6 2.43 0.29 -5.11
C LEU A 6 2.19 1.81 -4.95
N THR A 7 1.73 2.48 -6.01
CA THR A 7 1.29 3.87 -5.88
C THR A 7 -0.09 3.96 -5.28
N LEU A 8 -0.31 5.04 -4.52
CA LEU A 8 -1.58 5.31 -3.88
C LEU A 8 -2.32 6.44 -4.61
N ARG A 9 -3.61 6.25 -4.87
CA ARG A 9 -4.51 7.37 -5.18
C ARG A 9 -5.53 7.47 -4.06
N LEU A 10 -5.97 8.68 -3.77
CA LEU A 10 -6.99 8.93 -2.74
C LEU A 10 -8.08 9.82 -3.31
N ALA A 11 -9.33 9.43 -3.09
CA ALA A 11 -10.48 10.25 -3.37
C ALA A 11 -11.31 10.45 -2.10
N VAL A 12 -11.90 11.63 -1.97
CA VAL A 12 -12.76 12.03 -0.85
C VAL A 12 -14.07 12.53 -1.44
N GLY A 13 -15.19 11.90 -1.05
CA GLY A 13 -16.52 12.25 -1.59
C GLY A 13 -16.63 12.10 -3.11
N GLY A 14 -15.89 11.15 -3.71
CA GLY A 14 -15.85 10.96 -5.17
C GLY A 14 -14.88 11.88 -5.92
N HIS A 15 -14.21 12.81 -5.24
CA HIS A 15 -13.23 13.72 -5.86
C HIS A 15 -11.79 13.28 -5.55
N PRO A 16 -10.90 13.20 -6.56
CA PRO A 16 -9.49 12.89 -6.31
C PRO A 16 -8.85 14.00 -5.47
N VAL A 17 -8.13 13.61 -4.42
CA VAL A 17 -7.34 14.51 -3.56
C VAL A 17 -5.85 14.18 -3.59
N LEU A 18 -5.49 12.92 -3.83
CA LEU A 18 -4.14 12.51 -4.24
C LEU A 18 -4.26 11.87 -5.63
N GLY A 19 -3.71 12.56 -6.63
CA GLY A 19 -3.85 12.18 -8.03
C GLY A 19 -2.56 11.65 -8.63
N ASP A 20 -2.69 11.17 -9.87
CA ASP A 20 -1.61 10.54 -10.63
C ASP A 20 -1.61 11.11 -12.07
N LEU A 21 -0.51 10.97 -12.81
CA LEU A 21 -0.34 11.44 -14.20
C LEU A 21 -0.40 10.33 -15.25
N ASP A 22 -0.57 9.09 -14.83
CA ASP A 22 -0.60 7.91 -15.70
C ASP A 22 -1.84 7.82 -16.61
N ASP A 23 -2.91 8.53 -16.27
CA ASP A 23 -4.12 8.66 -17.11
C ASP A 23 -4.02 9.82 -18.13
N GLY A 24 -2.95 10.62 -18.08
CA GLY A 24 -2.72 11.75 -18.97
C GLY A 24 -1.93 11.41 -20.24
N PRO A 25 -1.89 12.31 -21.24
CA PRO A 25 -1.01 12.13 -22.40
C PRO A 25 0.47 12.12 -21.96
N ALA A 26 1.31 11.43 -22.73
CA ALA A 26 2.74 11.42 -22.48
C ALA A 26 3.31 12.85 -22.53
N SER A 27 4.05 13.25 -21.48
CA SER A 27 4.69 14.55 -21.47
C SER A 27 5.96 14.56 -22.35
N PRO A 28 6.30 15.68 -23.03
CA PRO A 28 7.51 15.77 -23.86
C PRO A 28 8.81 15.50 -23.10
N ASP A 29 8.84 15.81 -21.80
CA ASP A 29 9.98 15.54 -20.92
C ASP A 29 9.96 14.14 -20.29
N GLY A 30 8.86 13.41 -20.47
CA GLY A 30 8.63 12.10 -19.90
C GLY A 30 8.45 12.09 -18.38
N PHE A 31 8.27 13.24 -17.71
CA PHE A 31 8.13 13.29 -16.25
C PHE A 31 7.06 12.34 -15.72
N ASN A 32 5.92 12.20 -16.43
CA ASN A 32 4.85 11.27 -16.07
C ASN A 32 5.27 9.78 -16.10
N ARG A 33 6.45 9.46 -16.65
CA ARG A 33 7.07 8.13 -16.65
C ARG A 33 8.05 7.92 -15.50
N ALA A 34 8.38 8.94 -14.72
CA ALA A 34 9.28 8.79 -13.59
C ALA A 34 8.50 8.35 -12.35
N THR A 35 9.06 7.43 -11.56
CA THR A 35 8.46 6.99 -10.28
C THR A 35 8.18 8.18 -9.37
N VAL A 36 9.05 9.19 -9.38
CA VAL A 36 8.93 10.44 -8.61
C VAL A 36 7.74 11.33 -9.03
N SER A 37 7.03 11.00 -10.11
CA SER A 37 5.80 11.68 -10.52
C SER A 37 4.53 11.04 -9.97
N HIS A 38 4.67 9.96 -9.20
CA HIS A 38 3.54 9.24 -8.62
C HIS A 38 3.60 9.26 -7.09
N ASN A 39 2.46 8.99 -6.44
CA ASN A 39 2.40 8.85 -4.98
C ASN A 39 3.00 7.51 -4.53
N ALA A 40 4.33 7.41 -4.59
CA ALA A 40 5.10 6.19 -4.34
C ALA A 40 6.16 6.43 -3.26
N VAL A 41 6.88 5.36 -2.91
CA VAL A 41 8.17 5.47 -2.23
C VAL A 41 9.30 5.27 -3.24
N VAL A 42 10.20 6.23 -3.32
CA VAL A 42 11.38 6.19 -4.19
C VAL A 42 12.62 5.83 -3.39
N VAL A 43 13.47 4.97 -3.95
CA VAL A 43 14.71 4.50 -3.33
C VAL A 43 15.90 5.06 -4.10
N ASP A 44 16.83 5.70 -3.38
CA ASP A 44 18.07 6.28 -3.90
C ASP A 44 17.88 7.30 -5.03
N GLY A 45 16.70 7.91 -5.09
CA GLY A 45 16.33 8.83 -6.16
C GLY A 45 16.19 8.16 -7.54
N LEU A 46 16.18 6.83 -7.60
CA LEU A 46 16.10 6.04 -8.82
C LEU A 46 14.65 5.77 -9.20
N ASN A 47 14.38 5.60 -10.49
CA ASN A 47 13.11 4.99 -10.90
C ASN A 47 13.05 3.52 -10.48
N GLN A 48 11.85 3.02 -10.24
CA GLN A 48 11.63 1.59 -10.16
C GLN A 48 12.12 0.92 -11.44
N ARG A 49 12.61 -0.31 -11.31
CA ARG A 49 13.38 -1.00 -12.35
C ARG A 49 14.61 -0.18 -12.69
N GLU A 50 15.50 -0.05 -11.71
CA GLU A 50 16.63 0.88 -11.53
C GLU A 50 17.62 1.07 -12.70
N THR A 51 17.49 0.31 -13.79
CA THR A 51 18.28 0.49 -15.02
C THR A 51 17.38 0.48 -16.24
N PRO A 52 17.76 1.15 -17.35
CA PRO A 52 17.00 1.12 -18.59
C PRO A 52 16.70 -0.30 -19.09
N ASP A 53 17.65 -1.23 -18.93
CA ASP A 53 17.48 -2.64 -19.31
C ASP A 53 16.38 -3.31 -18.49
N LEU A 54 16.40 -3.15 -17.17
CA LEU A 54 15.33 -3.67 -16.31
C LEU A 54 13.98 -3.02 -16.61
N ALA A 55 13.95 -1.71 -16.89
CA ALA A 55 12.72 -0.98 -17.20
C ALA A 55 12.06 -1.44 -18.51
N ARG A 56 12.84 -1.98 -19.45
CA ARG A 56 12.34 -2.52 -20.73
C ARG A 56 11.79 -3.94 -20.63
N VAL A 57 12.22 -4.71 -19.64
CA VAL A 57 11.77 -6.09 -19.43
C VAL A 57 10.42 -6.07 -18.68
N PRO A 58 9.34 -6.62 -19.25
CA PRO A 58 8.07 -6.79 -18.54
C PRO A 58 8.30 -7.57 -17.25
N ALA A 59 7.75 -7.07 -16.15
CA ALA A 59 7.78 -7.75 -14.88
C ALA A 59 6.35 -8.11 -14.46
N PRO A 60 6.15 -9.25 -13.77
CA PRO A 60 4.85 -9.62 -13.22
C PRO A 60 4.25 -8.50 -12.35
N GLY A 61 2.93 -8.49 -12.19
CA GLY A 61 2.26 -7.61 -11.24
C GLY A 61 2.70 -7.89 -9.80
N SER A 62 2.51 -6.91 -8.90
CA SER A 62 2.84 -7.02 -7.46
C SER A 62 2.11 -8.19 -6.79
N ASP A 63 2.67 -8.69 -5.70
CA ASP A 63 2.10 -9.78 -4.91
C ASP A 63 1.01 -9.24 -3.97
N ILE A 64 -0.18 -9.85 -4.02
CA ILE A 64 -1.27 -9.55 -3.08
C ILE A 64 -1.12 -10.48 -1.88
N LEU A 65 -0.68 -9.95 -0.74
CA LEU A 65 -0.42 -10.74 0.47
C LEU A 65 -1.66 -10.87 1.36
N PHE A 66 -2.55 -9.88 1.31
CA PHE A 66 -3.82 -9.87 2.04
C PHE A 66 -4.81 -8.91 1.37
N PHE A 67 -6.08 -9.28 1.30
CA PHE A 67 -7.16 -8.34 1.03
C PHE A 67 -8.45 -8.84 1.69
N ALA A 68 -9.04 -8.04 2.56
CA ALA A 68 -10.36 -8.28 3.10
C ALA A 68 -11.05 -6.94 3.35
N ALA A 69 -12.34 -6.89 3.04
CA ALA A 69 -13.16 -5.70 3.19
C ALA A 69 -14.47 -6.07 3.88
N ASP A 70 -14.68 -5.48 5.05
CA ASP A 70 -15.98 -5.38 5.69
C ASP A 70 -16.46 -3.91 5.60
N PRO A 71 -17.75 -3.62 5.86
CA PRO A 71 -18.31 -2.28 5.63
C PRO A 71 -17.56 -1.13 6.33
N ASP A 72 -17.07 -1.36 7.55
CA ASP A 72 -16.43 -0.35 8.38
C ASP A 72 -14.90 -0.50 8.52
N PHE A 73 -14.34 -1.61 8.05
CA PHE A 73 -12.93 -1.92 8.16
C PHE A 73 -12.43 -2.74 6.98
N GLN A 74 -11.43 -2.22 6.28
CA GLN A 74 -10.82 -2.87 5.12
C GLN A 74 -9.31 -2.88 5.29
N VAL A 75 -8.67 -3.97 4.88
CA VAL A 75 -7.21 -4.12 4.96
C VAL A 75 -6.70 -4.76 3.69
N ALA A 76 -5.66 -4.18 3.12
CA ALA A 76 -4.95 -4.70 1.96
C ALA A 76 -3.44 -4.67 2.21
N THR A 77 -2.72 -5.72 1.82
CA THR A 77 -1.26 -5.75 1.86
C THR A 77 -0.71 -6.20 0.53
N PHE A 78 0.23 -5.45 -0.01
CA PHE A 78 0.89 -5.70 -1.28
C PHE A 78 2.41 -5.65 -1.13
N GLU A 79 3.12 -6.52 -1.84
CA GLU A 79 4.58 -6.52 -1.90
C GLU A 79 5.06 -6.50 -3.35
N ASP A 80 6.15 -5.78 -3.61
CA ASP A 80 6.72 -5.74 -4.95
C ASP A 80 8.25 -5.82 -4.94
N ARG A 81 8.75 -7.07 -4.99
CA ARG A 81 10.18 -7.37 -5.15
C ARG A 81 10.78 -6.93 -6.49
N HIS A 82 9.95 -6.51 -7.45
CA HIS A 82 10.40 -6.05 -8.76
C HIS A 82 10.44 -4.53 -8.88
N ALA A 83 9.98 -3.78 -7.88
CA ALA A 83 10.07 -2.32 -7.84
C ALA A 83 11.54 -1.87 -7.82
N TYR A 84 12.32 -2.32 -6.84
CA TYR A 84 13.76 -2.03 -6.71
C TYR A 84 14.54 -3.33 -6.47
N PRO A 85 14.67 -4.19 -7.50
CA PRO A 85 15.23 -5.53 -7.36
C PRO A 85 16.71 -5.55 -6.98
N ARG A 86 17.45 -4.43 -7.11
CA ARG A 86 18.85 -4.33 -6.71
C ARG A 86 19.03 -3.62 -5.36
N SER A 87 18.27 -2.56 -5.10
CA SER A 87 18.47 -1.74 -3.90
C SER A 87 17.65 -2.18 -2.69
N THR A 88 16.60 -3.00 -2.86
CA THR A 88 15.71 -3.37 -1.75
C THR A 88 15.58 -4.87 -1.53
N THR A 89 15.41 -5.24 -0.26
CA THR A 89 14.99 -6.58 0.18
C THR A 89 13.53 -6.59 0.63
N ARG A 90 12.94 -5.41 0.86
CA ARG A 90 11.53 -5.22 1.24
C ARG A 90 11.01 -3.96 0.57
N TYR A 91 9.87 -4.09 -0.11
CA TYR A 91 9.08 -2.99 -0.65
C TYR A 91 7.61 -3.40 -0.55
N ARG A 92 7.00 -3.15 0.61
CA ARG A 92 5.66 -3.63 0.98
C ARG A 92 4.82 -2.49 1.53
N GLN A 93 3.54 -2.47 1.17
CA GLN A 93 2.57 -1.53 1.70
C GLN A 93 1.38 -2.28 2.30
N THR A 94 1.01 -1.93 3.53
CA THR A 94 -0.27 -2.30 4.14
C THR A 94 -1.13 -1.05 4.23
N VAL A 95 -2.32 -1.10 3.64
CA VAL A 95 -3.33 -0.04 3.71
C VAL A 95 -4.52 -0.54 4.52
N LEU A 96 -4.98 0.29 5.44
CA LEU A 96 -6.21 0.08 6.19
C LEU A 96 -7.17 1.23 5.89
N ALA A 97 -8.45 0.93 5.75
CA ALA A 97 -9.50 1.95 5.69
C ALA A 97 -10.52 1.70 6.79
N VAL A 98 -10.82 2.75 7.55
CA VAL A 98 -11.84 2.76 8.60
C VAL A 98 -12.93 3.72 8.15
N ALA A 99 -14.17 3.23 8.08
CA ALA A 99 -15.32 4.01 7.66
C ALA A 99 -16.49 3.77 8.61
N GLY A 100 -16.76 4.74 9.47
CA GLY A 100 -17.91 4.74 10.37
C GLY A 100 -18.67 6.07 10.30
N ALA A 101 -19.86 6.11 10.89
CA ALA A 101 -20.67 7.32 10.94
C ALA A 101 -19.97 8.50 11.64
N LYS A 102 -18.97 8.22 12.49
CA LYS A 102 -18.31 9.19 13.35
C LYS A 102 -16.79 9.31 13.18
N ALA A 103 -16.19 8.46 12.35
CA ALA A 103 -14.78 8.51 11.99
C ALA A 103 -14.58 7.91 10.59
N CYS A 104 -13.85 8.60 9.74
CA CYS A 104 -13.44 8.09 8.44
C CYS A 104 -11.98 8.43 8.24
N TYR A 105 -11.14 7.43 8.01
CA TYR A 105 -9.72 7.63 7.75
C TYR A 105 -9.12 6.40 7.07
N ALA A 106 -7.97 6.60 6.42
CA ALA A 106 -7.14 5.49 5.95
C ALA A 106 -5.76 5.55 6.61
N VAL A 107 -5.08 4.42 6.72
CA VAL A 107 -3.71 4.32 7.22
C VAL A 107 -2.89 3.60 6.16
N SER A 108 -1.72 4.14 5.82
CA SER A 108 -0.70 3.45 5.04
C SER A 108 0.52 3.19 5.92
N VAL A 109 0.92 1.92 6.00
CA VAL A 109 2.18 1.47 6.59
C VAL A 109 3.05 0.94 5.45
N PHE A 110 4.09 1.68 5.07
CA PHE A 110 4.97 1.36 3.95
C PHE A 110 6.36 0.99 4.45
N GLU A 111 6.79 -0.24 4.17
CA GLU A 111 8.07 -0.79 4.59
C GLU A 111 9.05 -0.84 3.41
N VAL A 112 10.19 -0.19 3.60
CA VAL A 112 11.31 -0.23 2.64
C VAL A 112 12.61 -0.55 3.37
N TYR A 113 13.22 -1.69 3.01
CA TYR A 113 14.51 -2.13 3.56
C TYR A 113 15.54 -2.25 2.44
N GLY A 114 16.70 -1.62 2.63
CA GLY A 114 17.72 -1.43 1.61
C GLY A 114 17.89 0.04 1.28
N GLY A 115 18.73 0.36 0.29
CA GLY A 115 19.03 1.72 -0.15
C GLY A 115 19.62 2.65 0.92
N LEU A 116 20.04 3.84 0.50
CA LEU A 116 20.62 4.89 1.35
C LEU A 116 19.70 6.11 1.48
N GLN A 117 18.69 6.22 0.63
CA GLN A 117 17.69 7.27 0.68
C GLN A 117 16.31 6.72 0.35
N HIS A 118 15.30 7.11 1.13
CA HIS A 118 13.90 6.85 0.85
C HIS A 118 13.12 8.15 0.79
N ASP A 119 12.35 8.34 -0.28
CA ASP A 119 11.48 9.49 -0.51
C ASP A 119 10.03 9.01 -0.62
N GLN A 120 9.16 9.35 0.32
CA GLN A 120 7.71 9.13 0.16
C GLN A 120 7.07 10.37 -0.46
N LEU A 121 6.37 10.20 -1.58
CA LEU A 121 5.83 11.30 -2.37
C LEU A 121 4.31 11.38 -2.29
N PHE A 122 3.80 12.62 -2.24
CA PHE A 122 2.37 12.93 -2.33
C PHE A 122 2.14 14.11 -3.27
N HIS A 123 1.33 13.92 -4.29
CA HIS A 123 1.00 14.88 -5.33
C HIS A 123 -0.48 15.23 -5.29
N ALA A 124 -0.77 16.52 -5.45
CA ALA A 124 -2.11 16.95 -5.81
C ALA A 124 -2.49 16.40 -7.19
N PRO A 125 -3.80 16.25 -7.49
CA PRO A 125 -4.26 15.94 -8.83
C PRO A 125 -3.81 16.99 -9.85
N ALA A 126 -3.64 16.58 -11.10
CA ALA A 126 -3.40 17.50 -12.21
C ALA A 126 -4.52 18.56 -12.26
N GLY A 127 -4.15 19.82 -12.38
CA GLY A 127 -5.05 20.97 -12.46
C GLY A 127 -5.63 21.40 -11.12
N SER A 128 -5.25 20.75 -10.03
CA SER A 128 -5.73 21.10 -8.70
C SER A 128 -5.06 22.37 -8.17
N PRO A 129 -5.83 23.36 -7.68
CA PRO A 129 -5.27 24.52 -7.00
C PRO A 129 -4.89 24.22 -5.54
N ALA A 130 -5.02 22.97 -5.08
CA ALA A 130 -4.72 22.60 -3.71
C ALA A 130 -3.20 22.64 -3.45
N CYS A 131 -2.82 23.21 -2.31
CA CYS A 131 -1.41 23.36 -1.92
C CYS A 131 -1.13 22.66 -0.60
N TRP A 132 0.05 22.07 -0.49
CA TRP A 132 0.54 21.47 0.74
C TRP A 132 0.90 22.54 1.77
N ARG A 133 0.42 22.36 3.00
CA ARG A 133 0.84 23.11 4.19
C ARG A 133 1.31 22.13 5.24
N VAL A 134 2.55 22.28 5.70
CA VAL A 134 3.13 21.40 6.72
C VAL A 134 3.09 22.09 8.08
N SER A 135 2.85 21.35 9.16
CA SER A 135 2.73 21.88 10.51
C SER A 135 4.07 22.27 11.16
N VAL A 136 5.19 22.09 10.45
CA VAL A 136 6.51 22.53 10.90
C VAL A 136 6.94 23.77 10.13
N PRO A 137 7.78 24.65 10.71
CA PRO A 137 8.35 25.77 9.97
C PRO A 137 9.11 25.27 8.73
N LEU A 138 8.84 25.91 7.59
CA LEU A 138 9.55 25.68 6.34
C LEU A 138 10.46 26.87 6.04
N VAL A 139 11.66 26.58 5.57
CA VAL A 139 12.61 27.57 5.03
C VAL A 139 12.78 27.34 3.53
N PRO A 140 13.34 28.30 2.76
CA PRO A 140 13.70 28.05 1.37
C PRO A 140 14.52 26.76 1.24
N GLY A 141 14.09 25.89 0.32
CA GLY A 141 14.71 24.61 0.04
C GLY A 141 15.88 24.73 -0.96
N PRO A 142 16.53 23.61 -1.30
CA PRO A 142 17.55 23.60 -2.33
C PRO A 142 16.93 23.94 -3.70
N PRO A 143 17.72 24.45 -4.66
CA PRO A 143 17.23 24.76 -6.01
C PRO A 143 16.81 23.50 -6.80
N SER A 144 17.26 22.32 -6.37
CA SER A 144 16.95 21.03 -6.97
C SER A 144 17.00 19.92 -5.93
N LEU A 145 16.21 18.86 -6.12
CA LEU A 145 16.32 17.63 -5.31
C LEU A 145 17.34 16.63 -5.86
N LEU A 146 17.97 16.92 -7.01
CA LEU A 146 19.05 16.10 -7.56
C LEU A 146 20.32 16.17 -6.70
N PRO A 147 21.16 15.13 -6.72
CA PRO A 147 22.53 15.23 -6.24
C PRO A 147 23.27 16.38 -6.92
N PRO A 148 24.17 17.11 -6.22
CA PRO A 148 24.93 18.23 -6.80
C PRO A 148 25.76 17.87 -8.04
N SER A 149 26.12 16.58 -8.19
CA SER A 149 26.87 16.06 -9.33
C SER A 149 26.05 15.88 -10.61
N ILE A 150 24.73 16.05 -10.56
CA ILE A 150 23.83 15.86 -11.70
C ILE A 150 23.19 17.21 -12.06
N PRO A 151 23.63 17.87 -13.14
CA PRO A 151 22.99 19.10 -13.59
C PRO A 151 21.59 18.80 -14.12
N PHE A 152 20.63 19.66 -13.78
CA PHE A 152 19.28 19.59 -14.35
C PHE A 152 19.25 20.33 -15.70
N VAL A 153 18.87 19.62 -16.76
CA VAL A 153 18.75 20.16 -18.12
C VAL A 153 17.27 20.29 -18.49
N ARG A 154 16.70 21.49 -18.29
CA ARG A 154 15.26 21.74 -18.54
C ARG A 154 14.83 21.49 -19.99
N SER A 155 15.72 21.64 -20.96
CA SER A 155 15.42 21.40 -22.38
C SER A 155 15.50 19.94 -22.80
N ALA A 156 16.00 19.04 -21.94
CA ALA A 156 16.19 17.65 -22.32
C ALA A 156 14.86 16.94 -22.56
N ARG A 157 14.84 16.02 -23.53
CA ARG A 157 13.64 15.26 -23.94
C ARG A 157 13.54 13.92 -23.22
N ALA A 158 12.37 13.30 -23.29
CA ALA A 158 12.16 11.96 -22.75
C ALA A 158 13.12 10.92 -23.33
N GLU A 159 13.42 11.00 -24.63
CA GLU A 159 14.29 10.09 -25.38
C GLU A 159 15.76 10.23 -24.99
N GLU A 160 16.15 11.38 -24.44
CA GLU A 160 17.49 11.67 -23.93
C GLU A 160 17.68 11.16 -22.48
N GLY A 161 16.71 10.42 -21.95
CA GLY A 161 16.78 9.81 -20.62
C GLY A 161 16.44 10.76 -19.47
N ARG A 162 15.88 11.95 -19.75
CA ARG A 162 15.53 12.96 -18.72
C ARG A 162 14.71 12.38 -17.58
N TRP A 163 13.61 11.70 -17.90
CA TRP A 163 12.72 11.10 -16.90
C TRP A 163 13.39 9.99 -16.08
N PHE A 164 14.48 9.40 -16.57
CA PHE A 164 15.19 8.31 -15.91
C PHE A 164 16.22 8.81 -14.90
N VAL A 165 16.96 9.86 -15.24
CA VAL A 165 18.13 10.33 -14.46
C VAL A 165 17.88 11.66 -13.74
N GLN A 166 17.05 12.53 -14.31
CA GLN A 166 16.95 13.93 -13.91
C GLN A 166 15.58 14.33 -13.35
N SER A 167 14.68 13.36 -13.11
CA SER A 167 13.28 13.63 -12.74
C SER A 167 13.12 14.39 -11.42
N PHE A 168 13.99 14.17 -10.44
CA PHE A 168 14.03 14.98 -9.20
C PHE A 168 14.39 16.45 -9.43
N GLY A 169 14.98 16.80 -10.57
CA GLY A 169 15.29 18.19 -10.92
C GLY A 169 14.07 18.96 -11.42
N ALA A 170 12.97 18.26 -11.74
CA ALA A 170 11.74 18.88 -12.22
C ALA A 170 10.93 19.58 -11.11
N PHE A 171 11.28 19.36 -9.84
CA PHE A 171 10.64 20.06 -8.73
C PHE A 171 11.13 21.50 -8.64
N SER A 172 10.21 22.42 -8.38
CA SER A 172 10.49 23.86 -8.25
C SER A 172 9.83 24.43 -7.00
N ASN A 173 10.17 25.69 -6.68
CA ASN A 173 9.63 26.42 -5.54
C ASN A 173 9.73 25.64 -4.22
N LEU A 174 10.86 24.95 -4.04
CA LEU A 174 11.07 24.06 -2.92
C LEU A 174 11.22 24.86 -1.63
N SER A 175 10.50 24.40 -0.62
CA SER A 175 10.66 24.76 0.77
C SER A 175 10.93 23.48 1.56
N GLN A 176 11.72 23.56 2.62
CA GLN A 176 12.10 22.40 3.41
C GLN A 176 11.94 22.64 4.90
N GLY A 177 11.62 21.58 5.64
CA GLY A 177 11.52 21.57 7.09
C GLY A 177 11.93 20.23 7.67
N ARG A 178 12.35 20.24 8.94
CA ARG A 178 12.78 19.04 9.65
C ARG A 178 11.61 18.43 10.42
N LEU A 179 11.45 17.11 10.32
CA LEU A 179 10.44 16.32 11.04
C LEU A 179 11.15 15.41 12.05
N ASP A 180 11.32 15.88 13.29
CA ASP A 180 11.90 15.08 14.39
C ASP A 180 10.85 14.35 15.23
N ARG A 181 9.57 14.67 15.02
CA ARG A 181 8.42 14.17 15.76
C ARG A 181 7.22 14.06 14.82
N PRO A 182 6.13 13.37 15.23
CA PRO A 182 4.89 13.38 14.47
C PRO A 182 4.47 14.79 14.05
N ALA A 183 4.01 14.91 12.81
CA ALA A 183 3.64 16.17 12.19
C ALA A 183 2.38 16.01 11.34
N GLN A 184 1.84 17.13 10.85
CA GLN A 184 0.69 17.14 9.96
C GLN A 184 1.05 17.83 8.65
N ALA A 185 0.44 17.36 7.57
CA ALA A 185 0.45 18.06 6.29
C ALA A 185 -0.97 18.14 5.74
N ILE A 186 -1.41 19.30 5.27
CA ILE A 186 -2.75 19.51 4.74
C ILE A 186 -2.63 19.83 3.25
N LEU A 187 -3.37 19.09 2.44
CA LEU A 187 -3.63 19.43 1.04
C LEU A 187 -5.09 19.83 0.91
N ALA A 188 -5.33 21.10 0.65
CA ALA A 188 -6.68 21.63 0.49
C ALA A 188 -6.68 22.87 -0.41
N ALA A 189 -7.82 23.12 -1.03
CA ALA A 189 -8.16 24.38 -1.68
C ALA A 189 -9.47 24.92 -1.10
N PRO A 190 -9.71 26.24 -1.11
CA PRO A 190 -10.99 26.80 -0.69
C PRO A 190 -12.17 26.17 -1.45
N GLY A 191 -13.19 25.70 -0.71
CA GLY A 191 -14.42 25.17 -1.30
C GLY A 191 -14.31 23.77 -1.94
N ALA A 192 -13.15 23.10 -1.86
CA ALA A 192 -12.95 21.76 -2.40
C ALA A 192 -12.65 20.73 -1.29
N PRO A 193 -12.98 19.44 -1.48
CA PRO A 193 -12.50 18.38 -0.61
C PRO A 193 -10.97 18.39 -0.50
N GLY A 194 -10.47 18.03 0.67
CA GLY A 194 -9.03 17.96 0.93
C GLY A 194 -8.66 16.75 1.78
N VAL A 195 -7.38 16.67 2.11
CA VAL A 195 -6.87 15.63 3.01
C VAL A 195 -5.87 16.24 4.00
N LYS A 196 -5.99 15.82 5.26
CA LYS A 196 -4.96 16.02 6.29
C LYS A 196 -4.21 14.71 6.47
N LEU A 197 -2.90 14.76 6.24
CA LEU A 197 -1.97 13.69 6.54
C LEU A 197 -1.49 13.85 7.98
N HIS A 198 -1.57 12.79 8.77
CA HIS A 198 -0.81 12.66 10.02
C HIS A 198 0.43 11.83 9.72
N LEU A 199 1.60 12.46 9.81
CA LEU A 199 2.90 11.89 9.50
C LEU A 199 3.49 11.29 10.79
N LEU A 200 3.45 9.96 10.91
CA LEU A 200 3.68 9.23 12.17
C LEU A 200 4.96 8.39 12.11
N ASN A 201 5.99 8.92 11.47
CA ASN A 201 7.27 8.24 11.31
C ASN A 201 8.05 8.22 12.64
N ASN A 202 8.85 7.17 12.85
CA ASN A 202 9.61 6.95 14.10
C ASN A 202 11.10 7.35 13.98
N ALA A 203 11.49 8.02 12.90
CA ALA A 203 12.85 8.46 12.68
C ALA A 203 12.83 9.88 12.07
N PRO A 204 13.86 10.71 12.32
CA PRO A 204 13.96 12.03 11.73
C PRO A 204 13.91 11.99 10.20
N MET A 205 13.20 12.95 9.62
CA MET A 205 13.07 13.13 8.17
C MET A 205 13.15 14.60 7.78
N THR A 206 13.36 14.86 6.49
CA THR A 206 13.19 16.18 5.89
C THR A 206 11.92 16.17 5.05
N ALA A 207 11.02 17.12 5.31
CA ALA A 207 9.87 17.39 4.44
C ALA A 207 10.28 18.44 3.40
N PHE A 208 9.98 18.20 2.14
CA PHE A 208 10.03 19.19 1.08
C PHE A 208 8.62 19.45 0.55
N ALA A 209 8.20 20.70 0.51
CA ALA A 209 6.97 21.12 -0.15
C ALA A 209 7.33 22.02 -1.33
N GLY A 210 6.72 21.79 -2.49
CA GLY A 210 6.97 22.58 -3.69
C GLY A 210 6.01 22.21 -4.82
N THR A 211 6.43 22.48 -6.05
CA THR A 211 5.65 22.22 -7.26
C THR A 211 6.34 21.18 -8.14
N SER A 212 5.55 20.31 -8.75
CA SER A 212 6.01 19.36 -9.78
C SER A 212 5.29 19.62 -11.10
N PRO A 213 5.81 19.18 -12.25
CA PRO A 213 5.16 19.38 -13.54
C PRO A 213 3.69 18.93 -13.54
N ASP A 214 2.85 19.72 -14.21
CA ASP A 214 1.43 19.49 -14.37
C ASP A 214 1.03 19.57 -15.85
N PRO A 215 0.57 18.47 -16.47
CA PRO A 215 0.22 18.46 -17.89
C PRO A 215 -1.04 19.27 -18.21
N SER A 216 -1.85 19.64 -17.20
CA SER A 216 -3.05 20.46 -17.40
C SER A 216 -2.78 21.96 -17.37
N SER A 217 -1.59 22.37 -16.94
CA SER A 217 -1.20 23.77 -16.85
C SER A 217 -0.54 24.22 -18.16
N PRO A 218 -1.00 25.31 -18.80
CA PRO A 218 -0.34 25.88 -19.98
C PRO A 218 0.94 26.65 -19.63
N SER A 219 1.21 26.91 -18.35
CA SER A 219 2.41 27.61 -17.88
C SER A 219 3.37 26.64 -17.19
N GLU A 220 4.64 26.66 -17.58
CA GLU A 220 5.72 25.94 -16.90
C GLU A 220 5.94 26.40 -15.44
N GLU A 221 5.43 27.58 -15.07
CA GLU A 221 5.52 28.12 -13.71
C GLU A 221 4.38 27.66 -12.81
N SER A 222 3.30 27.12 -13.38
CA SER A 222 2.17 26.56 -12.65
C SER A 222 2.28 25.03 -12.66
N GLY A 223 2.68 24.47 -11.52
CA GLY A 223 2.80 23.03 -11.30
C GLY A 223 1.83 22.55 -10.24
N ARG A 224 1.64 21.24 -10.17
CA ARG A 224 0.84 20.60 -9.11
C ARG A 224 1.64 20.57 -7.82
N SER A 225 0.96 20.84 -6.71
CA SER A 225 1.57 20.80 -5.38
C SER A 225 2.10 19.39 -5.06
N ALA A 226 3.33 19.32 -4.53
CA ALA A 226 3.99 18.09 -4.15
C ALA A 226 4.60 18.18 -2.75
N LEU A 227 4.54 17.07 -2.01
CA LEU A 227 5.18 16.86 -0.71
C LEU A 227 6.09 15.64 -0.83
N VAL A 228 7.36 15.80 -0.43
CA VAL A 228 8.35 14.72 -0.37
C VAL A 228 8.82 14.56 1.07
N LEU A 229 8.70 13.35 1.61
CA LEU A 229 9.25 12.99 2.92
C LEU A 229 10.52 12.17 2.71
N ARG A 230 11.67 12.82 2.91
CA ARG A 230 12.99 12.24 2.69
C ARG A 230 13.59 11.72 3.99
N ARG A 231 14.01 10.46 3.97
CA ARG A 231 14.96 9.89 4.93
C ARG A 231 16.24 9.53 4.19
N ARG A 232 17.40 9.92 4.73
CA ARG A 232 18.72 9.58 4.18
C ARG A 232 19.57 8.95 5.28
N SER A 233 20.39 7.97 4.91
CA SER A 233 21.38 7.36 5.77
C SER A 233 22.44 8.40 6.18
N GLY A 234 22.76 8.45 7.47
CA GLY A 234 23.77 9.38 8.01
C GLY A 234 25.18 8.80 8.03
N ASP A 235 25.29 7.47 8.04
CA ASP A 235 26.52 6.69 8.21
C ASP A 235 26.87 5.84 6.97
N GLY A 236 26.00 5.85 5.96
CA GLY A 236 26.15 5.03 4.76
C GLY A 236 25.64 3.60 4.91
N GLU A 237 25.02 3.25 6.05
CA GLU A 237 24.34 1.97 6.19
C GLU A 237 23.00 1.95 5.44
N THR A 238 22.60 0.77 4.99
CA THR A 238 21.30 0.60 4.32
C THR A 238 20.14 0.84 5.29
N LEU A 239 19.13 1.57 4.83
CA LEU A 239 18.01 1.96 5.67
C LEU A 239 17.00 0.83 5.86
N LYS A 240 16.39 0.80 7.05
CA LYS A 240 15.10 0.13 7.29
C LYS A 240 14.08 1.18 7.69
N THR A 241 13.17 1.51 6.78
CA THR A 241 12.19 2.58 6.98
C THR A 241 10.78 2.02 6.97
N VAL A 242 9.98 2.46 7.94
CA VAL A 242 8.55 2.20 8.02
C VAL A 242 7.85 3.55 8.00
N PHE A 243 7.39 3.97 6.83
CA PHE A 243 6.56 5.15 6.71
C PHE A 243 5.16 4.84 7.23
N VAL A 244 4.64 5.71 8.09
CA VAL A 244 3.29 5.58 8.64
C VAL A 244 2.54 6.89 8.41
N THR A 245 1.49 6.83 7.61
CA THR A 245 0.68 7.99 7.25
C THR A 245 -0.79 7.67 7.49
N LEU A 246 -1.48 8.48 8.29
CA LEU A 246 -2.94 8.45 8.39
C LEU A 246 -3.53 9.57 7.52
N PHE A 247 -4.50 9.23 6.68
CA PHE A 247 -5.23 10.12 5.78
C PHE A 247 -6.59 10.43 6.39
N GLU A 248 -6.76 11.66 6.86
CA GLU A 248 -8.02 12.18 7.39
C GLU A 248 -8.69 13.05 6.29
N PRO A 249 -9.87 12.66 5.79
CA PRO A 249 -10.59 13.45 4.80
C PRO A 249 -11.08 14.77 5.40
N ILE A 250 -10.91 15.88 4.67
CA ILE A 250 -11.42 17.20 5.07
C ILE A 250 -12.80 17.40 4.46
N GLY A 251 -13.80 17.66 5.30
CA GLY A 251 -15.16 18.01 4.88
C GLY A 251 -16.11 16.82 4.62
N ALA A 252 -15.64 15.57 4.69
CA ALA A 252 -16.48 14.38 4.45
C ALA A 252 -16.93 13.64 5.72
N ALA A 253 -16.27 13.87 6.86
CA ALA A 253 -16.57 13.22 8.14
C ALA A 253 -16.22 14.16 9.31
N PRO A 254 -16.71 13.88 10.54
CA PRO A 254 -16.26 14.59 11.72
C PRO A 254 -14.73 14.51 11.85
N PRO A 255 -14.05 15.63 12.15
CA PRO A 255 -12.60 15.65 12.27
C PRO A 255 -12.14 14.78 13.44
N LEU A 256 -10.95 14.19 13.29
CA LEU A 256 -10.31 13.45 14.37
C LEU A 256 -9.86 14.44 15.45
N LYS A 257 -10.06 14.09 16.73
CA LYS A 257 -9.64 14.91 17.87
C LYS A 257 -8.13 14.87 18.08
N GLY A 258 -7.51 13.75 17.74
CA GLY A 258 -6.08 13.52 17.90
C GLY A 258 -5.65 12.22 17.26
N VAL A 259 -4.41 12.19 16.78
CA VAL A 259 -3.79 11.00 16.19
C VAL A 259 -2.35 10.93 16.67
N GLY A 260 -1.92 9.75 17.09
CA GLY A 260 -0.56 9.51 17.53
C GLY A 260 -0.07 8.11 17.16
N ARG A 261 1.25 7.94 17.19
CA ARG A 261 1.90 6.64 17.18
C ARG A 261 2.60 6.43 18.50
N VAL A 262 2.50 5.22 19.02
CA VAL A 262 3.05 4.84 20.31
C VAL A 262 4.30 4.00 20.08
N GLU A 263 5.25 4.12 20.99
CA GLU A 263 6.39 3.20 21.04
C GLU A 263 5.87 1.77 21.12
N SER A 264 6.43 0.90 20.29
CA SER A 264 5.93 -0.46 20.09
C SER A 264 7.10 -1.41 19.88
N PRO A 265 6.90 -2.72 20.14
CA PRO A 265 7.91 -3.72 19.84
C PRO A 265 8.39 -3.64 18.39
N ALA A 266 9.59 -4.17 18.15
CA ALA A 266 10.07 -4.40 16.79
C ALA A 266 9.01 -5.16 15.98
N ASP A 267 8.91 -4.85 14.68
CA ASP A 267 7.94 -5.45 13.78
C ASP A 267 6.45 -5.17 14.12
N THR A 268 6.14 -4.15 14.93
CA THR A 268 4.76 -3.71 15.19
C THR A 268 4.60 -2.19 15.01
N VAL A 269 3.43 -1.75 14.55
CA VAL A 269 3.02 -0.35 14.54
C VAL A 269 1.73 -0.22 15.36
N VAL A 270 1.72 0.70 16.33
CA VAL A 270 0.54 0.99 17.18
C VAL A 270 0.15 2.45 17.02
N LEU A 271 -1.08 2.69 16.59
CA LEU A 271 -1.66 4.02 16.44
C LEU A 271 -2.79 4.23 17.45
N VAL A 272 -2.90 5.48 17.89
CA VAL A 272 -4.00 5.97 18.73
C VAL A 272 -4.77 6.96 17.91
N VAL A 273 -6.07 6.72 17.75
CA VAL A 273 -6.96 7.59 16.98
C VAL A 273 -8.10 8.03 17.89
N GLN A 274 -8.09 9.30 18.27
CA GLN A 274 -9.14 9.89 19.09
C GLN A 274 -10.25 10.40 18.19
N THR A 275 -11.41 9.75 18.25
CA THR A 275 -12.60 10.08 17.46
C THR A 275 -13.61 10.84 18.32
N THR A 276 -14.77 11.15 17.75
CA THR A 276 -15.87 11.72 18.52
C THR A 276 -16.50 10.72 19.49
N GLU A 277 -16.39 9.41 19.25
CA GLU A 277 -16.95 8.32 20.07
C GLU A 277 -16.00 7.79 21.14
N GLY A 278 -14.69 8.04 21.00
CA GLY A 278 -13.69 7.64 21.96
C GLY A 278 -12.34 7.38 21.31
N THR A 279 -11.46 6.71 22.04
CA THR A 279 -10.13 6.34 21.54
C THR A 279 -10.20 4.98 20.87
N GLU A 280 -9.71 4.90 19.64
CA GLU A 280 -9.44 3.65 18.94
C GLU A 280 -7.94 3.37 18.91
N HIS A 281 -7.58 2.09 18.94
CA HIS A 281 -6.23 1.61 18.71
C HIS A 281 -6.16 0.82 17.40
N ILE A 282 -5.18 1.14 16.56
CA ILE A 282 -4.86 0.36 15.37
C ILE A 282 -3.50 -0.27 15.57
N VAL A 283 -3.45 -1.60 15.55
CA VAL A 283 -2.21 -2.37 15.63
C VAL A 283 -1.97 -3.03 14.27
N VAL A 284 -0.78 -2.84 13.71
CA VAL A 284 -0.34 -3.51 12.48
C VAL A 284 0.89 -4.36 12.81
N ASN A 285 0.77 -5.67 12.61
CA ASN A 285 1.85 -6.63 12.76
C ASN A 285 2.63 -6.71 11.44
N LEU A 286 3.88 -6.27 11.45
CA LEU A 286 4.76 -6.31 10.27
C LEU A 286 5.23 -7.75 9.97
N ARG A 287 4.97 -8.72 10.85
CA ARG A 287 5.19 -10.15 10.60
C ARG A 287 3.92 -10.95 10.89
N PRO A 288 2.87 -10.83 10.05
CA PRO A 288 1.61 -11.55 10.26
C PRO A 288 1.83 -13.06 10.46
N GLY A 289 1.08 -13.66 11.38
CA GLY A 289 1.25 -15.05 11.82
C GLY A 289 2.30 -15.25 12.91
N THR A 290 3.10 -14.23 13.25
CA THR A 290 3.93 -14.24 14.47
C THR A 290 3.16 -13.61 15.63
N ARG A 291 3.24 -14.24 16.80
CA ARG A 291 2.58 -13.74 18.00
C ARG A 291 3.26 -12.46 18.48
N GLN A 292 2.48 -11.39 18.53
CA GLN A 292 2.83 -10.12 19.14
C GLN A 292 2.13 -10.01 20.50
N SER A 293 2.82 -9.39 21.45
CA SER A 293 2.27 -9.02 22.76
C SER A 293 2.73 -7.62 23.08
N LEU A 294 1.79 -6.73 23.37
CA LEU A 294 2.06 -5.33 23.69
C LEU A 294 1.10 -4.81 24.76
N ARG A 295 1.41 -3.64 25.30
CA ARG A 295 0.48 -2.86 26.11
C ARG A 295 -0.03 -1.70 25.28
N LEU A 296 -1.34 -1.51 25.30
CA LEU A 296 -1.99 -0.33 24.77
C LEU A 296 -1.65 0.89 25.67
N PRO A 297 -1.82 2.12 25.18
CA PRO A 297 -1.53 3.34 25.94
C PRO A 297 -2.27 3.48 27.27
N ASP A 298 -3.43 2.84 27.40
CA ASP A 298 -4.20 2.78 28.65
C ASP A 298 -3.72 1.68 29.62
N GLY A 299 -2.64 0.98 29.27
CA GLY A 299 -2.02 -0.08 30.07
C GLY A 299 -2.56 -1.50 29.81
N ARG A 300 -3.69 -1.63 29.10
CA ARG A 300 -4.31 -2.94 28.81
C ARG A 300 -3.42 -3.77 27.88
N PRO A 301 -3.27 -5.07 28.12
CA PRO A 301 -2.52 -5.94 27.22
C PRO A 301 -3.32 -6.19 25.95
N LEU A 302 -2.61 -6.31 24.83
CA LEU A 302 -3.13 -6.83 23.58
C LEU A 302 -2.18 -7.91 23.06
N ARG A 303 -2.72 -9.09 22.74
CA ARG A 303 -1.97 -10.17 22.08
C ARG A 303 -2.65 -10.54 20.77
N THR A 304 -1.86 -10.75 19.72
CA THR A 304 -2.40 -11.14 18.41
C THR A 304 -1.34 -11.79 17.54
N ASP A 305 -1.75 -12.63 16.60
CA ASP A 305 -0.95 -13.04 15.44
C ASP A 305 -1.51 -12.49 14.11
N GLY A 306 -2.53 -11.62 14.20
CA GLY A 306 -3.18 -10.96 13.07
C GLY A 306 -2.25 -10.06 12.29
N LEU A 307 -2.65 -9.73 11.07
CA LEU A 307 -2.01 -8.68 10.27
C LEU A 307 -2.35 -7.31 10.84
N ALA A 308 -3.63 -7.09 11.13
CA ALA A 308 -4.10 -5.86 11.76
C ALA A 308 -5.18 -6.14 12.80
N VAL A 309 -5.17 -5.33 13.85
CA VAL A 309 -6.21 -5.31 14.87
C VAL A 309 -6.71 -3.89 15.02
N ARG A 310 -8.03 -3.71 14.97
CA ARG A 310 -8.70 -2.48 15.39
C ARG A 310 -9.37 -2.74 16.71
N GLU A 311 -9.07 -1.92 17.70
CA GLU A 311 -9.76 -1.91 18.97
C GLU A 311 -10.50 -0.58 19.12
N ALA A 312 -11.82 -0.63 19.04
CA ALA A 312 -12.72 0.51 19.18
C ALA A 312 -13.48 0.46 20.52
N PRO A 313 -14.02 1.61 20.99
CA PRO A 313 -14.89 1.66 22.15
C PRO A 313 -16.16 0.80 21.96
N GLY A 314 -16.73 0.33 23.07
CA GLY A 314 -18.03 -0.35 23.09
C GLY A 314 -17.98 -1.87 22.79
N PRO A 315 -19.13 -2.56 22.89
CA PRO A 315 -19.22 -4.01 22.67
C PRO A 315 -18.84 -4.38 21.23
N GLY A 316 -18.07 -5.48 21.05
CA GLY A 316 -17.63 -5.92 19.72
C GLY A 316 -16.57 -5.01 19.08
N GLY A 317 -15.98 -4.10 19.85
CA GLY A 317 -14.97 -3.17 19.33
C GLY A 317 -13.63 -3.81 18.98
N LEU A 318 -13.41 -5.10 19.25
CA LEU A 318 -12.18 -5.79 18.85
C LEU A 318 -12.39 -6.43 17.47
N THR A 319 -11.63 -6.01 16.47
CA THR A 319 -11.70 -6.52 15.10
C THR A 319 -10.31 -7.03 14.69
N LEU A 320 -10.25 -8.25 14.15
CA LEU A 320 -9.04 -8.94 13.72
C LEU A 320 -9.05 -9.13 12.20
N ALA A 321 -8.06 -8.60 11.49
CA ALA A 321 -7.80 -8.89 10.09
C ALA A 321 -6.58 -9.83 9.95
N GLY A 322 -6.79 -10.99 9.33
CA GLY A 322 -5.78 -12.04 9.21
C GLY A 322 -5.42 -12.70 10.55
N GLY A 323 -4.50 -13.66 10.53
CA GLY A 323 -4.10 -14.43 11.72
C GLY A 323 -5.20 -15.36 12.24
N SER A 324 -5.04 -15.82 13.48
CA SER A 324 -5.93 -16.76 14.15
C SER A 324 -6.56 -16.19 15.43
N PHE A 325 -5.95 -15.17 16.06
CA PHE A 325 -6.53 -14.55 17.26
C PHE A 325 -6.10 -13.09 17.48
N ALA A 326 -6.96 -12.37 18.21
CA ALA A 326 -6.62 -11.17 18.96
C ALA A 326 -7.29 -11.26 20.34
N ASP A 327 -6.59 -10.88 21.39
CA ASP A 327 -7.16 -10.81 22.73
C ASP A 327 -6.69 -9.57 23.49
N THR A 328 -7.59 -9.07 24.33
CA THR A 328 -7.38 -8.12 25.42
C THR A 328 -7.82 -8.79 26.73
N ASP A 329 -7.73 -8.09 27.86
CA ASP A 329 -8.20 -8.65 29.16
C ASP A 329 -9.70 -9.01 29.15
N ASP A 330 -10.51 -8.28 28.38
CA ASP A 330 -11.97 -8.36 28.38
C ASP A 330 -12.57 -8.96 27.11
N ARG A 331 -11.79 -9.08 26.01
CA ARG A 331 -12.30 -9.50 24.70
C ARG A 331 -11.36 -10.47 24.03
N VAL A 332 -11.94 -11.42 23.30
CA VAL A 332 -11.20 -12.40 22.52
C VAL A 332 -11.89 -12.59 21.19
N VAL A 333 -11.14 -12.42 20.11
CA VAL A 333 -11.56 -12.76 18.75
C VAL A 333 -10.70 -13.92 18.27
N ARG A 334 -11.35 -14.97 17.76
CA ARG A 334 -10.67 -16.12 17.17
C ARG A 334 -11.27 -16.42 15.80
N GLN A 335 -10.41 -16.88 14.89
CA GLN A 335 -10.88 -17.40 13.61
C GLN A 335 -10.05 -18.60 13.17
N SER A 336 -10.73 -19.61 12.64
CA SER A 336 -10.06 -20.75 12.01
C SER A 336 -9.45 -20.34 10.69
N ARG A 337 -8.22 -20.79 10.41
CA ARG A 337 -7.58 -20.55 9.12
C ARG A 337 -8.14 -21.51 8.07
N ALA A 338 -8.62 -20.98 6.96
CA ALA A 338 -8.95 -21.77 5.78
C ALA A 338 -7.76 -21.70 4.80
N SER A 339 -7.04 -22.80 4.65
CA SER A 339 -5.83 -22.88 3.81
C SER A 339 -5.54 -24.32 3.41
N GLY A 340 -4.75 -24.52 2.36
CA GLY A 340 -4.33 -25.83 1.89
C GLY A 340 -3.52 -25.75 0.60
N THR A 341 -3.47 -26.85 -0.14
CA THR A 341 -2.83 -26.94 -1.47
C THR A 341 -3.89 -26.98 -2.57
N ILE A 342 -3.61 -26.33 -3.70
CA ILE A 342 -4.38 -26.43 -4.93
C ILE A 342 -3.77 -27.53 -5.80
N ARG A 343 -4.59 -28.50 -6.18
CA ARG A 343 -4.20 -29.64 -7.01
C ARG A 343 -4.52 -29.40 -8.48
N ALA A 344 -5.64 -28.77 -8.77
CA ALA A 344 -6.10 -28.55 -10.13
C ALA A 344 -6.84 -27.22 -10.26
N VAL A 345 -6.88 -26.71 -11.49
CA VAL A 345 -7.59 -25.49 -11.86
C VAL A 345 -8.50 -25.84 -13.03
N ALA A 346 -9.77 -25.46 -12.93
CA ALA A 346 -10.72 -25.64 -14.01
C ALA A 346 -11.30 -24.30 -14.44
N ARG A 347 -11.44 -24.15 -15.75
CA ARG A 347 -12.19 -23.04 -16.35
C ARG A 347 -13.64 -23.47 -16.50
N HIS A 348 -14.56 -22.55 -16.24
CA HIS A 348 -15.97 -22.79 -16.41
C HIS A 348 -16.60 -21.51 -16.94
N ASN A 349 -17.45 -21.57 -17.95
CA ASN A 349 -18.09 -20.37 -18.49
C ASN A 349 -19.55 -20.32 -18.03
N ALA A 350 -19.77 -20.08 -16.73
CA ALA A 350 -21.08 -19.90 -16.15
C ALA A 350 -21.29 -18.43 -15.73
N ALA A 351 -22.56 -18.00 -15.62
CA ALA A 351 -22.90 -16.62 -15.30
C ALA A 351 -22.34 -16.15 -13.94
N GLU A 352 -22.34 -17.03 -12.94
CA GLU A 352 -21.95 -16.69 -11.56
C GLU A 352 -20.48 -16.97 -11.24
N SER A 353 -19.85 -17.91 -11.94
CA SER A 353 -18.46 -18.32 -11.71
C SER A 353 -17.75 -18.62 -13.03
N ARG A 354 -16.50 -18.17 -13.12
CA ARG A 354 -15.65 -18.34 -14.31
C ARG A 354 -14.64 -19.49 -14.21
N GLY A 355 -14.74 -20.30 -13.14
CA GLY A 355 -13.85 -21.41 -12.88
C GLY A 355 -13.72 -21.71 -11.38
N TRP A 356 -12.91 -22.71 -11.05
CA TRP A 356 -12.63 -23.06 -9.68
C TRP A 356 -11.21 -23.58 -9.48
N PHE A 357 -10.76 -23.51 -8.23
CA PHE A 357 -9.58 -24.21 -7.74
C PHE A 357 -10.00 -25.46 -6.97
N GLU A 358 -9.43 -26.61 -7.31
CA GLU A 358 -9.64 -27.86 -6.56
C GLU A 358 -8.53 -28.02 -5.51
N THR A 359 -8.93 -28.26 -4.27
CA THR A 359 -8.01 -28.44 -3.13
C THR A 359 -7.63 -29.91 -2.96
N GLU A 360 -6.54 -30.18 -2.24
CA GLU A 360 -6.14 -31.56 -1.87
C GLU A 360 -7.02 -32.18 -0.77
N ALA A 361 -7.67 -31.36 0.06
CA ALA A 361 -8.41 -31.78 1.25
C ALA A 361 -9.72 -30.97 1.40
N PRO A 362 -10.74 -31.47 2.14
CA PRO A 362 -11.99 -30.75 2.30
C PRO A 362 -11.80 -29.55 3.24
N LEU A 363 -12.71 -28.59 3.15
CA LEU A 363 -12.77 -27.43 4.04
C LEU A 363 -13.70 -27.70 5.22
N SER A 364 -13.35 -27.20 6.40
CA SER A 364 -14.16 -27.38 7.62
C SER A 364 -15.49 -26.64 7.58
N ASP A 365 -15.51 -25.46 6.96
CA ASP A 365 -16.69 -24.59 6.86
C ASP A 365 -16.67 -23.82 5.54
N PRO A 366 -17.01 -24.47 4.41
CA PRO A 366 -16.94 -23.83 3.10
C PRO A 366 -18.00 -22.74 2.89
N ALA A 367 -19.15 -22.82 3.59
CA ALA A 367 -20.25 -21.87 3.42
C ALA A 367 -19.91 -20.45 3.89
N SER A 368 -19.07 -20.31 4.92
CA SER A 368 -18.65 -18.99 5.45
C SER A 368 -17.64 -18.24 4.56
N LEU A 369 -17.16 -18.86 3.48
CA LEU A 369 -16.10 -18.31 2.63
C LEU A 369 -16.62 -17.51 1.43
N ALA A 370 -17.93 -17.51 1.17
CA ALA A 370 -18.53 -16.75 0.09
C ALA A 370 -18.22 -15.24 0.22
N GLY A 371 -17.86 -14.60 -0.89
CA GLY A 371 -17.49 -13.19 -0.95
C GLY A 371 -16.09 -12.86 -0.40
N ARG A 372 -15.36 -13.84 0.15
CA ARG A 372 -13.99 -13.65 0.63
C ARG A 372 -12.98 -13.80 -0.50
N ILE A 373 -11.74 -13.42 -0.22
CA ILE A 373 -10.65 -13.50 -1.21
C ILE A 373 -9.84 -14.76 -0.95
N VAL A 374 -9.72 -15.62 -1.97
CA VAL A 374 -8.73 -16.69 -1.98
C VAL A 374 -7.43 -16.13 -2.53
N LEU A 375 -6.35 -16.31 -1.78
CA LEU A 375 -5.00 -15.98 -2.19
C LEU A 375 -4.25 -17.27 -2.50
N ILE A 376 -3.61 -17.35 -3.66
CA ILE A 376 -2.76 -18.49 -4.06
C ILE A 376 -1.33 -17.99 -4.15
N ARG A 377 -0.45 -18.67 -3.42
CA ARG A 377 1.00 -18.52 -3.49
C ARG A 377 1.61 -19.71 -4.24
N HIS A 378 2.39 -19.40 -5.26
CA HIS A 378 3.15 -20.37 -6.04
C HIS A 378 4.48 -20.71 -5.37
N GLY A 379 5.19 -21.72 -5.89
CA GLY A 379 6.45 -22.20 -5.35
C GLY A 379 7.59 -21.18 -5.34
N ASP A 380 7.55 -20.20 -6.24
CA ASP A 380 8.50 -19.07 -6.31
C ASP A 380 8.16 -17.91 -5.36
N GLY A 381 7.07 -18.04 -4.61
CA GLY A 381 6.54 -17.04 -3.69
C GLY A 381 5.58 -16.02 -4.29
N THR A 382 5.38 -16.00 -5.62
CA THR A 382 4.41 -15.10 -6.26
C THR A 382 3.02 -15.36 -5.71
N THR A 383 2.27 -14.31 -5.38
CA THR A 383 0.92 -14.42 -4.81
C THR A 383 -0.12 -13.63 -5.60
N ARG A 384 -1.26 -14.27 -5.87
CA ARG A 384 -2.40 -13.73 -6.62
C ARG A 384 -3.70 -13.93 -5.84
N GLY A 385 -4.71 -13.13 -6.14
CA GLY A 385 -6.00 -13.15 -5.45
C GLY A 385 -7.20 -13.25 -6.39
N TRP A 386 -8.24 -13.94 -5.92
CA TRP A 386 -9.53 -14.09 -6.61
C TRP A 386 -10.69 -13.95 -5.62
N THR A 387 -11.82 -13.45 -6.10
CA THR A 387 -13.04 -13.34 -5.32
C THR A 387 -13.78 -14.67 -5.32
N LEU A 388 -13.98 -15.25 -4.14
CA LEU A 388 -14.80 -16.44 -3.98
C LEU A 388 -16.27 -16.11 -4.15
N VAL A 389 -16.92 -16.83 -5.05
CA VAL A 389 -18.38 -16.86 -5.17
C VAL A 389 -18.92 -17.77 -4.07
N ARG A 390 -18.36 -18.97 -3.95
CA ARG A 390 -18.64 -19.95 -2.88
C ARG A 390 -17.54 -21.00 -2.81
N ALA A 391 -17.55 -21.79 -1.75
CA ALA A 391 -16.80 -23.03 -1.69
C ALA A 391 -17.74 -24.21 -1.43
N GLU A 392 -17.36 -25.40 -1.88
CA GLU A 392 -18.12 -26.64 -1.65
C GLU A 392 -17.18 -27.83 -1.50
N ASN A 393 -17.48 -28.74 -0.58
CA ASN A 393 -16.77 -30.01 -0.48
C ASN A 393 -17.34 -31.01 -1.48
N THR A 394 -16.47 -31.80 -2.11
CA THR A 394 -16.85 -32.82 -3.09
C THR A 394 -16.95 -34.21 -2.43
N PRO A 395 -17.69 -35.16 -3.02
CA PRO A 395 -17.77 -36.54 -2.51
C PRO A 395 -16.42 -37.25 -2.38
N GLU A 396 -15.42 -36.83 -3.16
CA GLU A 396 -14.06 -37.39 -3.15
C GLU A 396 -13.19 -36.87 -2.00
N GLY A 397 -13.78 -36.16 -1.03
CA GLY A 397 -13.06 -35.62 0.13
C GLY A 397 -12.17 -34.43 -0.21
N ARG A 398 -12.55 -33.62 -1.20
CA ARG A 398 -11.86 -32.38 -1.60
C ARG A 398 -12.77 -31.19 -1.47
N ALA A 399 -12.29 -30.00 -1.82
CA ALA A 399 -13.12 -28.81 -1.98
C ALA A 399 -12.90 -28.15 -3.34
N ARG A 400 -13.95 -27.49 -3.83
CA ARG A 400 -13.89 -26.56 -4.97
C ARG A 400 -14.07 -25.15 -4.45
N LEU A 401 -13.16 -24.27 -4.83
CA LEU A 401 -13.18 -22.84 -4.56
C LEU A 401 -13.65 -22.12 -5.83
N LEU A 402 -14.95 -21.87 -5.95
CA LEU A 402 -15.53 -21.25 -7.14
C LEU A 402 -15.26 -19.75 -7.12
N VAL A 403 -14.71 -19.23 -8.21
CA VAL A 403 -14.26 -17.84 -8.30
C VAL A 403 -15.04 -17.04 -9.33
N ARG A 404 -15.16 -15.74 -9.07
CA ARG A 404 -15.87 -14.78 -9.93
C ARG A 404 -15.05 -14.49 -11.18
N GLU A 405 -13.76 -14.26 -11.00
CA GLU A 405 -12.81 -14.04 -12.08
C GLU A 405 -12.39 -15.37 -12.71
N GLU A 406 -11.98 -15.35 -13.97
CA GLU A 406 -11.37 -16.53 -14.59
C GLU A 406 -10.02 -16.83 -13.91
N PRO A 407 -9.70 -18.10 -13.56
CA PRO A 407 -8.46 -18.42 -12.87
C PRO A 407 -7.19 -17.91 -13.56
N GLY A 408 -7.15 -17.88 -14.90
CA GLY A 408 -6.06 -17.28 -15.69
C GLY A 408 -4.84 -18.20 -15.92
N PHE A 409 -4.82 -19.39 -15.30
CA PHE A 409 -3.80 -20.42 -15.50
C PHE A 409 -4.39 -21.83 -15.40
N LEU A 410 -3.63 -22.82 -15.88
CA LEU A 410 -3.88 -24.24 -15.65
C LEU A 410 -2.68 -24.85 -14.91
N ILE A 411 -2.89 -25.89 -14.12
CA ILE A 411 -1.80 -26.67 -13.54
C ILE A 411 -1.50 -27.85 -14.47
N ASP A 412 -0.26 -27.95 -14.90
CA ASP A 412 0.25 -29.09 -15.65
C ASP A 412 0.35 -30.32 -14.73
N PRO A 413 -0.30 -31.45 -15.06
CA PRO A 413 -0.40 -32.59 -14.14
C PRO A 413 0.95 -33.28 -13.89
N ASP A 414 1.89 -33.20 -14.83
CA ASP A 414 3.16 -33.91 -14.75
C ASP A 414 4.22 -33.08 -14.02
N SER A 415 4.36 -31.82 -14.40
CA SER A 415 5.35 -30.90 -13.84
C SER A 415 4.86 -30.14 -12.60
N GLN A 416 3.54 -30.10 -12.37
CA GLN A 416 2.88 -29.28 -11.35
C GLN A 416 3.11 -27.77 -11.54
N GLU A 417 3.56 -27.32 -12.72
CA GLU A 417 3.71 -25.90 -13.05
C GLU A 417 2.35 -25.26 -13.35
N ALA A 418 2.15 -24.04 -12.86
CA ALA A 418 1.04 -23.19 -13.27
C ALA A 418 1.39 -22.48 -14.58
N HIS A 419 0.66 -22.80 -15.65
CA HIS A 419 0.80 -22.21 -16.98
C HIS A 419 -0.23 -21.10 -17.20
N TYR A 420 0.20 -19.84 -17.12
CA TYR A 420 -0.66 -18.71 -17.47
C TYR A 420 -0.82 -18.63 -18.99
N TYR A 421 -2.06 -18.52 -19.47
CA TYR A 421 -2.36 -18.40 -20.90
C TYR A 421 -2.62 -16.95 -21.34
N GLN A 422 -2.76 -16.04 -20.38
CA GLN A 422 -2.82 -14.59 -20.60
C GLN A 422 -1.42 -13.95 -20.47
N PHE A 423 -1.19 -12.82 -21.14
CA PHE A 423 0.09 -12.10 -21.09
C PHE A 423 0.53 -11.83 -19.63
N PRO A 424 1.81 -12.06 -19.26
CA PRO A 424 2.96 -12.39 -20.12
C PRO A 424 3.16 -13.90 -20.38
N ARG A 425 2.16 -14.74 -20.08
CA ARG A 425 2.21 -16.21 -20.25
C ARG A 425 3.34 -16.88 -19.46
N SER A 426 3.54 -16.41 -18.23
CA SER A 426 4.53 -16.96 -17.32
C SER A 426 4.19 -18.38 -16.88
N LYS A 427 5.24 -19.15 -16.57
CA LYS A 427 5.14 -20.41 -15.84
C LYS A 427 5.58 -20.18 -14.40
N LEU A 428 4.81 -20.68 -13.44
CA LEU A 428 5.15 -20.58 -12.02
C LEU A 428 5.24 -21.99 -11.42
N PRO A 429 6.31 -22.32 -10.69
CA PRO A 429 6.49 -23.66 -10.12
C PRO A 429 5.49 -23.93 -9.01
N GLY A 430 5.15 -25.20 -8.79
CA GLY A 430 4.47 -25.65 -7.57
C GLY A 430 5.42 -25.71 -6.34
N PRO A 431 4.90 -26.03 -5.15
CA PRO A 431 3.49 -26.27 -4.84
C PRO A 431 2.67 -24.98 -4.83
N HIS A 432 1.38 -25.09 -5.15
CA HIS A 432 0.43 -23.97 -5.16
C HIS A 432 -0.38 -24.01 -3.87
N ARG A 433 -0.14 -23.08 -2.94
CA ARG A 433 -0.80 -23.06 -1.64
C ARG A 433 -1.82 -21.94 -1.60
N PHE A 434 -2.99 -22.19 -1.01
CA PHE A 434 -4.01 -21.16 -0.83
C PHE A 434 -4.25 -20.82 0.64
N TRP A 435 -4.75 -19.62 0.88
CA TRP A 435 -5.44 -19.24 2.11
C TRP A 435 -6.54 -18.24 1.82
N ILE A 436 -7.54 -18.20 2.70
CA ILE A 436 -8.65 -17.24 2.60
C ILE A 436 -8.38 -16.05 3.53
N ALA A 437 -8.37 -14.85 2.97
CA ALA A 437 -8.25 -13.62 3.73
C ALA A 437 -9.59 -13.28 4.40
N LYS A 438 -9.55 -13.00 5.71
CA LYS A 438 -10.76 -12.82 6.54
C LYS A 438 -10.57 -11.74 7.60
N ILE A 439 -11.70 -11.12 7.94
CA ILE A 439 -11.87 -10.25 9.12
C ILE A 439 -12.83 -10.96 10.09
N ALA A 440 -12.52 -10.92 11.38
CA ALA A 440 -13.33 -11.46 12.48
C ALA A 440 -13.56 -10.38 13.55
N ARG A 441 -14.64 -10.52 14.33
CA ARG A 441 -15.05 -9.61 15.41
C ARG A 441 -15.48 -10.39 16.64
#